data_AF-A0A9Q9B465-F1
#
_entry.id   AF-A0A9Q9B465-F1
#
_cell.length_a   1.000
_cell.length_b   1.000
_cell.length_c   1.000
_cell.angle_alpha   90.00
_cell.angle_beta   90.00
_cell.angle_gamma   90.00
#
_symmetry.space_group_name_H-M   'P 1'
#
loop_
_entity.id
_entity.type
_entity.pdbx_description
1 polymer ?
#
loop_
_entity_poly.entity_id
_entity_poly.type
_entity_poly.pdbx_seq_one_letter_code
_entity_poly.pdbx_strand_id
1 'polypeptide(L)'
;MATNGVNGNKAGAVQTPEVGLGKEWTEQIISAMGPKTDDRLREVLGPLIRHIHDFAREVNLTVDEWMAGVQLVNWAGQMSNERRNEGQLLCDVIGLESLVDDITVRKAAAADDSATASAILGPFFRHDHPVREFGGTTTFNTPEDGQVAYVHGTVTDAKTGKPIQNASIDVWQASTNGLYEQQDENQIEHNLRGKFYTNDKGEYAFYCLRPTPYPVPFDGPAGKLLQLMDRHPYRPAHIHYIVQHEGHKPITTQIFDAESKYLDDDSVFAVKDSLVVKFEPRKGDSQAEWELQYDVALARDDEKGLGSTPSTSSGAIA
;
A
#
# COMPACT_ATOMS: atom_id res chain seq x y z
N MET A 1 -78.16 -19.55 -27.01
CA MET A 1 -77.85 -18.19 -27.50
C MET A 1 -77.28 -17.42 -26.31
N ALA A 2 -75.94 -17.37 -26.18
CA ALA A 2 -75.09 -16.24 -26.56
C ALA A 2 -75.29 -15.01 -25.63
N THR A 3 -74.41 -14.81 -24.64
CA THR A 3 -73.31 -13.80 -24.56
C THR A 3 -73.81 -12.40 -24.15
N ASN A 4 -73.20 -11.62 -23.23
CA ASN A 4 -71.81 -11.18 -23.18
C ASN A 4 -71.42 -10.70 -21.77
N GLY A 5 -70.27 -11.17 -21.28
CA GLY A 5 -69.52 -10.52 -20.21
C GLY A 5 -68.64 -9.41 -20.76
N VAL A 6 -68.48 -8.33 -20.00
CA VAL A 6 -67.55 -7.23 -20.30
C VAL A 6 -66.24 -7.53 -19.58
N ASN A 7 -65.25 -8.04 -20.33
CA ASN A 7 -63.88 -8.16 -19.86
C ASN A 7 -63.19 -6.79 -19.96
N GLY A 8 -62.82 -6.25 -18.80
CA GLY A 8 -61.92 -5.11 -18.69
C GLY A 8 -60.54 -5.50 -19.21
N ASN A 9 -60.19 -4.97 -20.38
CA ASN A 9 -58.88 -5.13 -20.99
C ASN A 9 -57.86 -4.29 -20.18
N LYS A 10 -57.20 -4.89 -19.19
CA LYS A 10 -55.94 -4.34 -18.68
C LYS A 10 -54.92 -4.49 -19.80
N ALA A 11 -54.69 -3.40 -20.52
CA ALA A 11 -53.55 -3.28 -21.42
C ALA A 11 -52.30 -3.65 -20.63
N GLY A 12 -51.73 -4.83 -20.93
CA GLY A 12 -50.40 -5.18 -20.48
C GLY A 12 -49.46 -4.11 -20.99
N ALA A 13 -48.82 -3.39 -20.08
CA ALA A 13 -47.66 -2.60 -20.44
C ALA A 13 -46.67 -3.58 -21.10
N VAL A 14 -46.51 -3.47 -22.41
CA VAL A 14 -45.42 -4.11 -23.13
C VAL A 14 -44.17 -3.51 -22.52
N GLN A 15 -43.47 -4.29 -21.67
CA GLN A 15 -42.09 -3.97 -21.33
C GLN A 15 -41.33 -4.02 -22.64
N THR A 16 -41.04 -2.85 -23.19
CA THR A 16 -40.06 -2.71 -24.26
C THR A 16 -38.79 -3.41 -23.75
N PRO A 17 -38.22 -4.39 -24.47
CA PRO A 17 -36.94 -4.97 -24.08
C PRO A 17 -35.96 -3.81 -23.90
N GLU A 18 -35.22 -3.82 -22.80
CA GLU A 18 -34.12 -2.87 -22.59
C GLU A 18 -33.13 -3.09 -23.74
N VAL A 19 -33.15 -2.23 -24.75
CA VAL A 19 -32.31 -2.38 -25.96
C VAL A 19 -30.90 -1.91 -25.57
N GLY A 20 -30.13 -2.80 -24.94
CA GLY A 20 -28.77 -2.52 -24.48
C GLY A 20 -27.99 -3.80 -24.14
N LEU A 21 -26.66 -3.68 -24.02
CA LEU A 21 -25.78 -4.79 -23.64
C LEU A 21 -25.94 -5.11 -22.14
N GLY A 22 -26.86 -6.04 -21.85
CA GLY A 22 -27.19 -6.46 -20.48
C GLY A 22 -26.15 -7.37 -19.81
N LYS A 23 -26.49 -7.88 -18.62
CA LYS A 23 -25.61 -8.77 -17.83
C LYS A 23 -25.23 -10.06 -18.58
N GLU A 24 -26.15 -10.61 -19.38
CA GLU A 24 -25.89 -11.80 -20.21
C GLU A 24 -24.72 -11.58 -21.19
N TRP A 25 -24.60 -10.38 -21.76
CA TRP A 25 -23.48 -10.02 -22.63
C TRP A 25 -22.15 -10.01 -21.86
N THR A 26 -22.16 -9.60 -20.58
CA THR A 26 -20.96 -9.66 -19.73
C THR A 26 -20.52 -11.10 -19.47
N GLU A 27 -21.47 -12.01 -19.23
CA GLU A 27 -21.16 -13.43 -19.05
C GLU A 27 -20.62 -14.08 -20.34
N GLN A 28 -21.05 -13.63 -21.52
CA GLN A 28 -20.47 -14.07 -22.79
C GLN A 28 -18.99 -13.69 -22.90
N ILE A 29 -18.61 -12.47 -22.50
CA ILE A 29 -17.20 -12.02 -22.49
C ILE A 29 -16.37 -12.83 -21.49
N ILE A 30 -16.89 -13.07 -20.29
CA ILE A 30 -16.21 -13.91 -19.28
C ILE A 30 -16.03 -15.33 -19.81
N SER A 31 -17.05 -15.89 -20.46
CA SER A 31 -17.01 -17.23 -21.06
C SER A 31 -16.06 -17.34 -22.26
N ALA A 32 -15.65 -16.22 -22.86
CA ALA A 32 -14.68 -16.19 -23.95
C ALA A 32 -13.24 -16.46 -23.50
N MET A 33 -12.96 -16.54 -22.18
CA MET A 33 -11.66 -16.96 -21.67
C MET A 33 -11.31 -18.38 -22.14
N GLY A 34 -10.32 -18.49 -23.03
CA GLY A 34 -9.93 -19.74 -23.68
C GLY A 34 -9.47 -20.84 -22.71
N PRO A 35 -9.44 -22.12 -23.12
CA PRO A 35 -9.26 -23.27 -22.24
C PRO A 35 -7.91 -23.32 -21.49
N LYS A 36 -6.91 -22.54 -21.90
CA LYS A 36 -5.58 -22.47 -21.28
C LYS A 36 -5.47 -21.47 -20.12
N THR A 37 -6.51 -20.67 -19.85
CA THR A 37 -6.50 -19.76 -18.70
C THR A 37 -6.48 -20.56 -17.41
N ASP A 38 -5.46 -20.29 -16.58
CA ASP A 38 -5.29 -20.85 -15.24
C ASP A 38 -6.51 -20.60 -14.34
N ASP A 39 -6.78 -21.52 -13.42
CA ASP A 39 -7.98 -21.47 -12.55
C ASP A 39 -7.98 -20.22 -11.66
N ARG A 40 -6.83 -19.81 -11.12
CA ARG A 40 -6.74 -18.59 -10.32
C ARG A 40 -6.92 -17.35 -11.18
N LEU A 41 -6.38 -17.34 -12.40
CA LEU A 41 -6.61 -16.25 -13.34
C LEU A 41 -8.09 -16.12 -13.71
N ARG A 42 -8.82 -17.22 -13.88
CA ARG A 42 -10.28 -17.17 -14.10
C ARG A 42 -11.03 -16.60 -12.91
N GLU A 43 -10.64 -17.01 -11.71
CA GLU A 43 -11.22 -16.54 -10.45
C GLU A 43 -11.03 -15.03 -10.26
N VAL A 44 -9.91 -14.47 -10.73
CA VAL A 44 -9.60 -13.03 -10.63
C VAL A 44 -10.21 -12.23 -11.80
N LEU A 45 -9.99 -12.65 -13.04
CA LEU A 45 -10.39 -11.88 -14.22
C LEU A 45 -11.90 -11.88 -14.45
N GLY A 46 -12.61 -12.96 -14.10
CA GLY A 46 -14.06 -13.03 -14.25
C GLY A 46 -14.79 -11.93 -13.47
N PRO A 47 -14.61 -11.85 -12.14
CA PRO A 47 -15.14 -10.77 -11.33
C PRO A 47 -14.64 -9.37 -11.75
N LEU A 48 -13.37 -9.22 -12.12
CA LEU A 48 -12.84 -7.93 -12.61
C LEU A 48 -13.63 -7.42 -13.82
N ILE A 49 -13.79 -8.24 -14.86
CA ILE A 49 -14.58 -7.90 -16.05
C ILE A 49 -16.01 -7.56 -15.66
N ARG A 50 -16.62 -8.37 -14.79
CA ARG A 50 -17.99 -8.16 -14.33
C ARG A 50 -18.16 -6.81 -13.64
N HIS A 51 -17.30 -6.50 -12.67
CA HIS A 51 -17.38 -5.27 -11.90
C HIS A 51 -17.09 -4.02 -12.74
N ILE A 52 -16.17 -4.08 -13.71
CA ILE A 52 -15.93 -2.97 -14.64
C ILE A 52 -17.16 -2.73 -15.53
N HIS A 53 -17.77 -3.79 -16.07
CA HIS A 53 -18.98 -3.66 -16.88
C HIS A 53 -20.18 -3.16 -16.06
N ASP A 54 -20.33 -3.64 -14.82
CA ASP A 54 -21.37 -3.18 -13.91
C ASP A 54 -21.17 -1.71 -13.53
N PHE A 55 -19.95 -1.28 -13.23
CA PHE A 55 -19.62 0.14 -13.02
C PHE A 55 -20.01 1.00 -14.23
N ALA A 56 -19.60 0.61 -15.44
CA ALA A 56 -19.92 1.37 -16.65
C ALA A 56 -21.43 1.52 -16.87
N ARG A 57 -22.21 0.48 -16.57
CA ARG A 57 -23.68 0.53 -16.61
C ARG A 57 -24.26 1.39 -15.50
N GLU A 58 -23.76 1.24 -14.27
CA GLU A 58 -24.24 1.96 -13.09
C GLU A 58 -24.20 3.47 -13.29
N VAL A 59 -23.11 3.99 -13.86
CA VAL A 59 -22.93 5.44 -14.08
C VAL A 59 -23.38 5.90 -15.47
N ASN A 60 -23.87 5.00 -16.33
CA ASN A 60 -24.14 5.28 -17.75
C ASN A 60 -22.94 5.92 -18.46
N LEU A 61 -21.75 5.31 -18.30
CA LEU A 61 -20.47 5.86 -18.71
C LEU A 61 -20.47 6.28 -20.20
N THR A 62 -20.12 7.53 -20.47
CA THR A 62 -20.03 8.03 -21.85
C THR A 62 -18.71 7.63 -22.51
N VAL A 63 -18.68 7.72 -23.85
CA VAL A 63 -17.45 7.45 -24.62
C VAL A 63 -16.33 8.43 -24.24
N ASP A 64 -16.65 9.70 -23.99
CA ASP A 64 -15.66 10.72 -23.63
C ASP A 64 -15.09 10.47 -22.22
N GLU A 65 -15.94 10.13 -21.25
CA GLU A 65 -15.49 9.77 -19.89
C GLU A 65 -14.66 8.48 -19.90
N TRP A 66 -15.07 7.47 -20.66
CA TRP A 66 -14.28 6.25 -20.84
C TRP A 66 -12.91 6.56 -21.45
N MET A 67 -12.85 7.40 -22.49
CA MET A 67 -11.59 7.78 -23.11
C MET A 67 -10.70 8.59 -22.18
N ALA A 68 -11.26 9.45 -21.33
CA ALA A 68 -10.52 10.15 -20.29
C ALA A 68 -9.88 9.17 -19.28
N GLY A 69 -10.61 8.12 -18.87
CA GLY A 69 -10.07 7.04 -18.03
C GLY A 69 -8.93 6.27 -18.71
N VAL A 70 -9.07 5.93 -19.99
CA VAL A 70 -7.99 5.30 -20.78
C VAL A 70 -6.74 6.20 -20.85
N GLN A 71 -6.92 7.49 -21.08
CA GLN A 71 -5.82 8.46 -21.11
C GLN A 71 -5.11 8.57 -19.75
N LEU A 72 -5.85 8.54 -18.64
CA LEU A 72 -5.29 8.54 -17.28
C LEU A 72 -4.39 7.31 -17.04
N VAL A 73 -4.86 6.12 -17.41
CA VAL A 73 -4.09 4.87 -17.29
C VAL A 73 -2.82 4.91 -18.15
N ASN A 74 -2.94 5.37 -19.40
CA ASN A 74 -1.79 5.50 -20.30
C ASN A 74 -0.76 6.50 -19.77
N TRP A 75 -1.22 7.64 -19.25
CA TRP A 75 -0.33 8.65 -18.66
C TRP A 75 0.44 8.08 -17.45
N ALA A 76 -0.23 7.34 -16.57
CA ALA A 76 0.43 6.68 -15.44
C ALA A 76 1.50 5.68 -15.91
N GLY A 77 1.20 4.88 -16.93
CA GLY A 77 2.19 3.98 -17.53
C GLY A 77 3.40 4.72 -18.10
N GLN A 78 3.19 5.79 -18.87
CA GLN A 78 4.25 6.58 -19.51
C GLN A 78 5.13 7.36 -18.52
N MET A 79 4.55 7.79 -17.40
CA MET A 79 5.28 8.53 -16.37
C MET A 79 6.03 7.62 -15.41
N SER A 80 5.66 6.34 -15.36
CA SER A 80 6.29 5.36 -14.48
C SER A 80 7.68 4.94 -14.99
N ASN A 81 8.64 4.84 -14.07
CA ASN A 81 10.01 4.39 -14.30
C ASN A 81 10.58 3.78 -13.00
N GLU A 82 11.87 3.44 -12.98
CA GLU A 82 12.52 2.79 -11.82
C GLU A 82 12.48 3.62 -10.52
N ARG A 83 12.29 4.94 -10.60
CA ARG A 83 12.26 5.86 -9.45
C ARG A 83 10.86 6.35 -9.08
N ARG A 84 9.87 6.12 -9.93
CA ARG A 84 8.50 6.65 -9.78
C ARG A 84 7.49 5.68 -10.38
N ASN A 85 6.52 5.22 -9.60
CA ASN A 85 5.46 4.33 -10.07
C ASN A 85 4.08 4.99 -9.91
N GLU A 86 3.62 5.66 -10.96
CA GLU A 86 2.31 6.33 -10.98
C GLU A 86 1.14 5.36 -11.10
N GLY A 87 1.35 4.17 -11.67
CA GLY A 87 0.33 3.13 -11.71
C GLY A 87 -0.02 2.65 -10.31
N GLN A 88 0.99 2.41 -9.47
CA GLN A 88 0.80 2.10 -8.05
C GLN A 88 0.17 3.27 -7.31
N LEU A 89 0.69 4.50 -7.48
CA LEU A 89 0.15 5.67 -6.78
C LEU A 89 -1.33 5.93 -7.11
N LEU A 90 -1.78 5.64 -8.34
CA LEU A 90 -3.21 5.68 -8.69
C LEU A 90 -4.04 4.69 -7.86
N CYS A 91 -3.53 3.48 -7.61
CA CYS A 91 -4.17 2.50 -6.74
C CYS A 91 -4.20 2.98 -5.28
N ASP A 92 -3.11 3.60 -4.81
CA ASP A 92 -2.97 4.10 -3.45
C ASP A 92 -4.02 5.17 -3.13
N VAL A 93 -4.13 6.18 -4.01
CA VAL A 93 -5.03 7.31 -3.76
C VAL A 93 -6.51 6.94 -3.83
N ILE A 94 -6.88 5.79 -4.42
CA ILE A 94 -8.25 5.27 -4.35
C ILE A 94 -8.45 4.21 -3.26
N GLY A 95 -7.43 3.96 -2.45
CA GLY A 95 -7.46 3.02 -1.32
C GLY A 95 -7.36 1.54 -1.70
N LEU A 96 -7.00 1.22 -2.95
CA LEU A 96 -6.93 -0.15 -3.41
C LEU A 96 -5.75 -0.92 -2.78
N GLU A 97 -4.56 -0.33 -2.68
CA GLU A 97 -3.42 -1.01 -2.04
C GLU A 97 -3.72 -1.31 -0.57
N SER A 98 -4.28 -0.34 0.17
CA SER A 98 -4.68 -0.51 1.57
C SER A 98 -5.76 -1.58 1.76
N LEU A 99 -6.73 -1.69 0.84
CA LEU A 99 -7.71 -2.77 0.87
C LEU A 99 -7.09 -4.15 0.58
N VAL A 100 -6.16 -4.23 -0.38
CA VAL A 100 -5.45 -5.48 -0.70
C VAL A 100 -4.58 -5.92 0.48
N ASP A 101 -3.90 -4.98 1.13
CA ASP A 101 -3.14 -5.22 2.36
C ASP A 101 -4.04 -5.78 3.47
N ASP A 102 -5.16 -5.12 3.78
CA ASP A 102 -6.11 -5.57 4.81
C ASP A 102 -6.68 -6.97 4.52
N ILE A 103 -7.04 -7.27 3.26
CA ILE A 103 -7.49 -8.63 2.87
C ILE A 103 -6.39 -9.67 3.12
N THR A 104 -5.15 -9.33 2.81
CA THR A 104 -3.99 -10.22 2.97
C THR A 104 -3.73 -10.48 4.45
N VAL A 105 -3.76 -9.45 5.28
CA VAL A 105 -3.63 -9.56 6.74
C VAL A 105 -4.75 -10.36 7.34
N ARG A 106 -6.02 -10.06 7.04
CA ARG A 106 -7.16 -10.79 7.62
C ARG A 106 -7.11 -12.29 7.30
N LYS A 107 -6.66 -12.64 6.10
CA LYS A 107 -6.44 -14.05 5.74
C LYS A 107 -5.31 -14.69 6.55
N ALA A 108 -4.28 -13.93 6.91
CA ALA A 108 -3.19 -14.40 7.77
C ALA A 108 -3.57 -14.42 9.27
N ALA A 109 -4.31 -13.43 9.76
CA ALA A 109 -4.71 -13.26 11.17
C ALA A 109 -5.82 -14.22 11.61
N ALA A 110 -6.58 -14.79 10.67
CA ALA A 110 -7.48 -15.92 10.95
C ALA A 110 -6.76 -17.17 11.50
N ALA A 111 -5.42 -17.14 11.58
CA ALA A 111 -4.55 -18.17 12.16
C ALA A 111 -4.10 -17.90 13.63
N ASP A 112 -4.67 -16.93 14.35
CA ASP A 112 -4.47 -16.71 15.81
C ASP A 112 -3.05 -16.28 16.24
N ASP A 113 -2.35 -15.50 15.41
CA ASP A 113 -1.04 -14.93 15.76
C ASP A 113 -1.13 -13.40 15.93
N SER A 114 -0.72 -12.88 17.09
CA SER A 114 -0.63 -11.43 17.40
C SER A 114 0.58 -10.77 16.72
N ALA A 115 0.70 -10.97 15.40
CA ALA A 115 1.75 -10.36 14.59
C ALA A 115 1.53 -8.85 14.44
N THR A 116 2.61 -8.11 14.19
CA THR A 116 2.54 -6.68 13.85
C THR A 116 1.64 -6.46 12.63
N ALA A 117 0.83 -5.41 12.64
CA ALA A 117 0.01 -5.06 11.49
C ALA A 117 0.89 -4.66 10.29
N SER A 118 0.60 -5.16 9.09
CA SER A 118 1.25 -4.66 7.88
C SER A 118 0.66 -3.31 7.46
N ALA A 119 1.33 -2.68 6.51
CA ALA A 119 0.82 -1.52 5.78
C ALA A 119 1.39 -1.55 4.36
N ILE A 120 0.85 -0.69 3.49
CA ILE A 120 1.26 -0.57 2.08
C ILE A 120 2.78 -0.33 1.95
N LEU A 121 3.38 -0.80 0.84
CA LEU A 121 4.81 -0.58 0.58
C LEU A 121 5.07 0.87 0.16
N GLY A 122 4.17 1.42 -0.65
CA GLY A 122 4.38 2.68 -1.35
C GLY A 122 5.45 2.59 -2.46
N PRO A 123 5.60 3.65 -3.27
CA PRO A 123 6.37 3.59 -4.51
C PRO A 123 7.88 3.87 -4.34
N PHE A 124 8.35 4.12 -3.13
CA PHE A 124 9.70 4.66 -2.88
C PHE A 124 10.66 3.65 -2.23
N PHE A 125 10.31 2.38 -2.14
CA PHE A 125 11.25 1.35 -1.70
C PHE A 125 12.34 1.09 -2.76
N ARG A 126 13.57 0.84 -2.30
CA ARG A 126 14.73 0.52 -3.14
C ARG A 126 15.42 -0.73 -2.63
N HIS A 127 15.82 -1.63 -3.52
CA HIS A 127 16.47 -2.89 -3.15
C HIS A 127 17.97 -2.74 -2.80
N ASP A 128 18.60 -1.63 -3.14
CA ASP A 128 20.03 -1.38 -2.97
C ASP A 128 20.40 -0.64 -1.67
N HIS A 129 19.50 -0.62 -0.67
CA HIS A 129 19.78 0.05 0.61
C HIS A 129 21.00 -0.56 1.35
N PRO A 130 21.82 0.26 2.01
CA PRO A 130 23.07 -0.19 2.60
C PRO A 130 22.83 -0.89 3.95
N VAL A 131 23.62 -1.93 4.22
CA VAL A 131 23.69 -2.50 5.58
C VAL A 131 24.43 -1.52 6.48
N ARG A 132 23.86 -1.26 7.66
CA ARG A 132 24.37 -0.32 8.66
C ARG A 132 24.56 -1.03 10.00
N GLU A 133 25.48 -0.52 10.80
CA GLU A 133 25.80 -1.03 12.13
C GLU A 133 24.62 -0.85 13.11
N PHE A 134 24.53 -1.72 14.11
CA PHE A 134 23.60 -1.56 15.23
C PHE A 134 23.81 -0.21 15.90
N GLY A 135 22.75 0.59 16.05
CA GLY A 135 22.82 1.95 16.57
C GLY A 135 23.49 2.95 15.62
N GLY A 136 23.66 2.60 14.34
CA GLY A 136 24.14 3.51 13.30
C GLY A 136 23.07 4.55 12.88
N THR A 137 23.45 5.50 12.02
CA THR A 137 22.55 6.54 11.52
C THR A 137 22.05 6.27 10.11
N THR A 138 20.79 6.64 9.83
CA THR A 138 20.26 6.76 8.48
C THR A 138 20.26 8.21 7.98
N THR A 139 20.37 9.21 8.85
CA THR A 139 20.40 10.63 8.47
C THR A 139 21.83 11.12 8.24
N PHE A 140 22.06 11.73 7.08
CA PHE A 140 23.32 12.32 6.64
C PHE A 140 23.07 13.71 6.10
N ASN A 141 23.98 14.65 6.38
CA ASN A 141 23.77 16.08 6.10
C ASN A 141 22.40 16.54 6.63
N THR A 142 22.12 16.18 7.89
CA THR A 142 20.83 16.43 8.55
C THR A 142 20.38 17.87 8.34
N PRO A 143 19.16 18.10 7.80
CA PRO A 143 18.59 19.43 7.66
C PRO A 143 18.56 20.19 8.99
N GLU A 144 18.70 21.52 8.95
CA GLU A 144 18.68 22.36 10.16
C GLU A 144 17.35 22.29 10.93
N ASP A 145 16.25 22.01 10.23
CA ASP A 145 14.92 21.81 10.80
C ASP A 145 14.63 20.33 11.14
N GLY A 146 15.60 19.44 10.93
CA GLY A 146 15.50 18.02 11.21
C GLY A 146 15.62 17.73 12.71
N GLN A 147 14.65 16.99 13.24
CA GLN A 147 14.69 16.51 14.62
C GLN A 147 15.21 15.07 14.64
N VAL A 148 16.35 14.81 15.28
CA VAL A 148 16.94 13.47 15.31
C VAL A 148 16.29 12.62 16.40
N ALA A 149 15.92 11.39 16.03
CA ALA A 149 15.34 10.39 16.91
C ALA A 149 16.24 9.14 16.99
N TYR A 150 16.33 8.55 18.18
CA TYR A 150 16.88 7.22 18.37
C TYR A 150 15.75 6.20 18.42
N VAL A 151 15.66 5.36 17.38
CA VAL A 151 14.64 4.32 17.27
C VAL A 151 15.25 2.99 17.66
N HIS A 152 14.58 2.24 18.52
CA HIS A 152 15.02 0.91 18.95
C HIS A 152 13.85 -0.01 19.24
N GLY A 153 14.12 -1.30 19.38
CA GLY A 153 13.11 -2.27 19.75
C GLY A 153 13.61 -3.69 19.58
N THR A 154 12.68 -4.64 19.65
CA THR A 154 12.95 -6.07 19.49
C THR A 154 12.12 -6.68 18.39
N VAL A 155 12.70 -7.63 17.66
CA VAL A 155 11.97 -8.53 16.76
C VAL A 155 11.74 -9.84 17.47
N THR A 156 10.47 -10.27 17.52
CA THR A 156 10.03 -11.48 18.22
C THR A 156 9.18 -12.37 17.33
N ASP A 157 9.14 -13.63 17.68
CA ASP A 157 8.21 -14.60 17.11
C ASP A 157 6.81 -14.37 17.70
N ALA A 158 5.82 -14.08 16.84
CA ALA A 158 4.49 -13.64 17.27
C ALA A 158 3.77 -14.66 18.17
N LYS A 159 4.04 -15.96 17.97
CA LYS A 159 3.39 -17.05 18.70
C LYS A 159 4.08 -17.36 20.02
N THR A 160 5.42 -17.38 20.02
CA THR A 160 6.20 -17.81 21.18
C THR A 160 6.72 -16.66 22.03
N GLY A 161 6.69 -15.42 21.53
CA GLY A 161 7.27 -14.24 22.16
C GLY A 161 8.80 -14.27 22.27
N LYS A 162 9.46 -15.25 21.63
CA LYS A 162 10.92 -15.39 21.70
C LYS A 162 11.60 -14.38 20.79
N PRO A 163 12.74 -13.78 21.21
CA PRO A 163 13.50 -12.89 20.35
C PRO A 163 14.05 -13.63 19.12
N ILE A 164 14.10 -12.93 18.00
CA ILE A 164 14.63 -13.44 16.73
C ILE A 164 15.96 -12.75 16.46
N GLN A 165 17.04 -13.51 16.55
CA GLN A 165 18.38 -13.06 16.18
C GLN A 165 18.54 -12.99 14.66
N ASN A 166 19.31 -12.03 14.16
CA ASN A 166 19.64 -11.88 12.74
C ASN A 166 18.41 -11.69 11.83
N ALA A 167 17.29 -11.20 12.36
CA ALA A 167 16.21 -10.66 11.54
C ALA A 167 16.70 -9.36 10.89
N SER A 168 16.37 -9.14 9.62
CA SER A 168 16.69 -7.88 8.96
C SER A 168 15.56 -6.86 9.10
N ILE A 169 15.94 -5.60 9.29
CA ILE A 169 15.04 -4.45 9.34
C ILE A 169 15.49 -3.44 8.29
N ASP A 170 14.74 -3.31 7.22
CA ASP A 170 14.94 -2.31 6.18
C ASP A 170 14.03 -1.11 6.49
N VAL A 171 14.61 0.08 6.64
CA VAL A 171 13.86 1.31 6.94
C VAL A 171 14.13 2.39 5.92
N TRP A 172 13.10 3.19 5.62
CA TRP A 172 13.21 4.38 4.79
C TRP A 172 12.16 5.43 5.15
N GLN A 173 12.48 6.71 4.94
CA GLN A 173 11.56 7.83 5.17
C GLN A 173 11.92 9.03 4.27
N ALA A 174 10.99 9.97 4.16
CA ALA A 174 11.23 11.27 3.53
C ALA A 174 12.06 12.19 4.45
N SER A 175 12.76 13.15 3.85
CA SER A 175 13.42 14.26 4.56
C SER A 175 12.41 15.35 4.96
N THR A 176 12.85 16.38 5.67
CA THR A 176 11.99 17.47 6.17
C THR A 176 11.30 18.26 5.05
N ASN A 177 11.89 18.29 3.86
CA ASN A 177 11.30 18.86 2.65
C ASN A 177 10.22 17.96 1.99
N GLY A 178 9.94 16.79 2.57
CA GLY A 178 8.92 15.87 2.10
C GLY A 178 9.32 15.00 0.90
N LEU A 179 10.61 14.99 0.55
CA LEU A 179 11.15 14.19 -0.55
C LEU A 179 12.00 13.03 -0.03
N TYR A 180 11.84 11.87 -0.66
CA TYR A 180 12.84 10.82 -0.60
C TYR A 180 14.06 11.24 -1.43
N GLU A 181 15.25 10.82 -1.02
CA GLU A 181 16.53 11.08 -1.70
C GLU A 181 16.50 10.82 -3.22
N GLN A 182 15.77 9.81 -3.70
CA GLN A 182 15.67 9.44 -5.12
C GLN A 182 14.92 10.49 -5.95
N GLN A 183 14.24 11.42 -5.27
CA GLN A 183 13.52 12.55 -5.83
C GLN A 183 14.27 13.87 -5.65
N ASP A 184 15.36 13.89 -4.88
CA ASP A 184 16.05 15.11 -4.44
C ASP A 184 17.57 14.99 -4.59
N GLU A 185 18.09 15.62 -5.65
CA GLU A 185 19.52 15.61 -5.98
C GLU A 185 20.41 16.27 -4.91
N ASN A 186 19.83 17.02 -3.96
CA ASN A 186 20.58 17.63 -2.86
C ASN A 186 20.81 16.67 -1.69
N GLN A 187 20.08 15.56 -1.64
CA GLN A 187 20.31 14.52 -0.65
C GLN A 187 21.44 13.61 -1.10
N ILE A 188 22.25 13.16 -0.15
CA ILE A 188 23.26 12.15 -0.44
C ILE A 188 22.62 10.81 -0.79
N GLU A 189 23.28 10.05 -1.66
CA GLU A 189 22.85 8.70 -2.04
C GLU A 189 22.59 7.85 -0.78
N HIS A 190 21.40 7.24 -0.72
CA HIS A 190 20.91 6.42 0.39
C HIS A 190 20.71 7.17 1.73
N ASN A 191 20.54 8.49 1.70
CA ASN A 191 20.07 9.25 2.87
C ASN A 191 18.71 8.73 3.35
N LEU A 192 18.51 8.73 4.68
CA LEU A 192 17.29 8.32 5.37
C LEU A 192 16.82 6.90 5.04
N ARG A 193 17.76 6.02 4.68
CA ARG A 193 17.53 4.60 4.38
C ARG A 193 18.58 3.73 5.02
N GLY A 194 18.24 2.50 5.40
CA GLY A 194 19.22 1.54 5.90
C GLY A 194 18.66 0.16 6.19
N LYS A 195 19.53 -0.84 6.14
CA LYS A 195 19.28 -2.21 6.57
C LYS A 195 20.04 -2.51 7.85
N PHE A 196 19.33 -2.98 8.87
CA PHE A 196 19.90 -3.36 10.16
C PHE A 196 19.62 -4.83 10.43
N TYR A 197 20.39 -5.45 11.33
CA TYR A 197 20.18 -6.82 11.78
C TYR A 197 20.03 -6.85 13.30
N THR A 198 19.12 -7.69 13.78
CA THR A 198 18.94 -7.87 15.22
C THR A 198 20.11 -8.62 15.84
N ASN A 199 20.44 -8.25 17.09
CA ASN A 199 21.46 -8.95 17.89
C ASN A 199 20.94 -10.29 18.46
N ASP A 200 21.72 -10.94 19.33
CA ASP A 200 21.38 -12.22 19.97
C ASP A 200 20.14 -12.17 20.89
N LYS A 201 19.74 -10.97 21.31
CA LYS A 201 18.52 -10.71 22.07
C LYS A 201 17.35 -10.25 21.19
N GLY A 202 17.51 -10.28 19.87
CA GLY A 202 16.50 -9.80 18.93
C GLY A 202 16.38 -8.28 18.88
N GLU A 203 17.30 -7.54 19.51
CA GLU A 203 17.23 -6.07 19.57
C GLU A 203 17.76 -5.46 18.28
N TYR A 204 17.17 -4.33 17.86
CA TYR A 204 17.70 -3.44 16.82
C TYR A 204 17.70 -1.99 17.32
N ALA A 205 18.54 -1.16 16.72
CA ALA A 205 18.53 0.28 16.97
C ALA A 205 19.15 1.07 15.82
N PHE A 206 18.71 2.31 15.63
CA PHE A 206 19.28 3.26 14.68
C PHE A 206 18.90 4.71 15.02
N TYR A 207 19.71 5.66 14.57
CA TYR A 207 19.39 7.09 14.55
C TYR A 207 18.76 7.46 13.21
N CYS A 208 17.68 8.23 13.25
CA CYS A 208 16.99 8.74 12.05
C CYS A 208 16.40 10.13 12.32
N LEU A 209 15.61 10.66 11.39
CA LEU A 209 14.78 11.82 11.67
C LEU A 209 13.44 11.39 12.25
N ARG A 210 12.93 12.12 13.25
CA ARG A 210 11.50 12.10 13.56
C ARG A 210 10.76 12.55 12.28
N PRO A 211 9.83 11.73 11.75
CA PRO A 211 9.28 11.98 10.44
C PRO A 211 8.41 13.24 10.43
N THR A 212 8.27 13.87 9.26
CA THR A 212 7.34 14.98 9.04
C THR A 212 6.27 14.59 8.01
N PRO A 213 5.07 15.19 8.04
CA PRO A 213 4.07 14.95 7.01
C PRO A 213 4.55 15.47 5.66
N TYR A 214 4.23 14.76 4.58
CA TYR A 214 4.65 15.15 3.25
C TYR A 214 3.56 14.86 2.19
N PRO A 215 3.50 15.64 1.09
CA PRO A 215 2.60 15.36 0.00
C PRO A 215 3.11 14.23 -0.90
N VAL A 216 2.24 13.30 -1.31
CA VAL A 216 2.54 12.46 -2.47
C VAL A 216 2.72 13.31 -3.73
N PRO A 217 3.41 12.82 -4.77
CA PRO A 217 3.52 13.53 -6.04
C PRO A 217 2.16 14.03 -6.55
N PHE A 218 2.04 15.34 -6.74
CA PHE A 218 0.79 16.02 -7.10
C PHE A 218 0.78 16.61 -8.51
N ASP A 219 1.86 16.37 -9.26
CA ASP A 219 2.13 16.80 -10.64
C ASP A 219 1.77 15.72 -11.69
N GLY A 220 1.45 14.51 -11.25
CA GLY A 220 1.16 13.35 -12.09
C GLY A 220 -0.33 12.98 -12.18
N PRO A 221 -0.66 11.85 -12.82
CA PRO A 221 -2.04 11.36 -12.94
C PRO A 221 -2.70 11.09 -11.60
N ALA A 222 -1.97 10.57 -10.60
CA ALA A 222 -2.55 10.39 -9.26
C ALA A 222 -2.87 11.73 -8.59
N GLY A 223 -1.98 12.71 -8.72
CA GLY A 223 -2.25 14.09 -8.30
C GLY A 223 -3.46 14.69 -8.99
N LYS A 224 -3.59 14.48 -10.31
CA LYS A 224 -4.77 14.92 -11.07
C LYS A 224 -6.05 14.26 -10.56
N LEU A 225 -6.01 12.97 -10.23
CA LEU A 225 -7.17 12.25 -9.69
C LEU A 225 -7.57 12.80 -8.32
N LEU A 226 -6.61 13.05 -7.43
CA LEU A 226 -6.86 13.71 -6.14
C LEU A 226 -7.51 15.09 -6.33
N GLN A 227 -7.03 15.91 -7.27
CA GLN A 227 -7.63 17.22 -7.58
C GLN A 227 -9.08 17.10 -8.07
N LEU A 228 -9.38 16.10 -8.91
CA LEU A 228 -10.73 15.86 -9.41
C LEU A 228 -11.69 15.43 -8.28
N MET A 229 -11.17 14.76 -7.24
CA MET A 229 -11.91 14.39 -6.04
C MET A 229 -11.90 15.48 -4.95
N ASP A 230 -11.29 16.64 -5.19
CA ASP A 230 -11.09 17.70 -4.20
C ASP A 230 -10.36 17.23 -2.93
N ARG A 231 -9.33 16.39 -3.10
CA ARG A 231 -8.53 15.81 -2.01
C ARG A 231 -7.11 16.36 -1.96
N HIS A 232 -6.57 16.47 -0.75
CA HIS A 232 -5.18 16.88 -0.53
C HIS A 232 -4.19 15.72 -0.79
N PRO A 233 -2.92 16.02 -1.11
CA PRO A 233 -1.89 14.99 -1.32
C PRO A 233 -1.18 14.51 -0.04
N TYR A 234 -1.38 15.18 1.09
CA TYR A 234 -0.60 14.92 2.30
C TYR A 234 -0.84 13.52 2.89
N ARG A 235 0.28 12.91 3.28
CA ARG A 235 0.36 11.75 4.16
C ARG A 235 0.83 12.19 5.54
N PRO A 236 0.41 11.50 6.62
CA PRO A 236 0.96 11.72 7.95
C PRO A 236 2.46 11.42 7.99
N ALA A 237 3.13 11.91 9.02
CA ALA A 237 4.53 11.64 9.29
C ALA A 237 4.71 10.15 9.59
N HIS A 238 5.54 9.46 8.79
CA HIS A 238 5.77 8.03 8.97
C HIS A 238 7.19 7.58 8.60
N ILE A 239 7.56 6.41 9.13
CA ILE A 239 8.76 5.66 8.74
C ILE A 239 8.31 4.30 8.22
N HIS A 240 8.83 3.90 7.07
CA HIS A 240 8.56 2.59 6.49
C HIS A 240 9.49 1.52 7.06
N TYR A 241 8.99 0.29 7.12
CA TYR A 241 9.69 -0.91 7.58
C TYR A 241 9.43 -2.07 6.63
N ILE A 242 10.47 -2.84 6.33
CA ILE A 242 10.35 -4.25 5.95
C ILE A 242 11.14 -5.06 6.97
N VAL A 243 10.50 -6.04 7.60
CA VAL A 243 11.16 -6.94 8.56
C VAL A 243 11.08 -8.36 8.06
N GLN A 244 12.22 -9.05 8.03
CA GLN A 244 12.33 -10.39 7.45
C GLN A 244 13.24 -11.27 8.30
N HIS A 245 12.92 -12.57 8.34
CA HIS A 245 13.77 -13.60 8.92
C HIS A 245 13.44 -14.94 8.27
N GLU A 246 14.41 -15.84 8.13
CA GLU A 246 14.17 -17.17 7.57
C GLU A 246 13.21 -17.99 8.45
N GLY A 247 12.16 -18.55 7.87
CA GLY A 247 11.12 -19.29 8.61
C GLY A 247 9.99 -18.40 9.14
N HIS A 248 10.00 -17.11 8.82
CA HIS A 248 8.96 -16.16 9.18
C HIS A 248 8.43 -15.43 7.94
N LYS A 249 7.13 -15.12 7.97
CA LYS A 249 6.50 -14.30 6.94
C LYS A 249 7.10 -12.89 7.01
N PRO A 250 7.65 -12.37 5.91
CA PRO A 250 8.14 -10.99 5.90
C PRO A 250 6.96 -10.04 6.10
N ILE A 251 7.20 -8.95 6.82
CA ILE A 251 6.20 -7.90 7.02
C ILE A 251 6.68 -6.60 6.39
N THR A 252 5.85 -6.03 5.53
CA THR A 252 5.94 -4.61 5.14
C THR A 252 5.01 -3.83 6.04
N THR A 253 5.49 -2.79 6.70
CA THR A 253 4.67 -1.95 7.58
C THR A 253 5.18 -0.52 7.61
N GLN A 254 4.45 0.33 8.31
CA GLN A 254 4.76 1.74 8.55
C GLN A 254 4.44 2.05 10.00
N ILE A 255 5.16 3.01 10.58
CA ILE A 255 4.78 3.62 11.86
C ILE A 255 4.42 5.08 11.62
N PHE A 256 3.40 5.56 12.30
CA PHE A 256 2.87 6.92 12.14
C PHE A 256 3.03 7.71 13.43
N ASP A 257 3.59 8.92 13.35
CA ASP A 257 3.71 9.78 14.53
C ASP A 257 2.34 10.22 15.02
N ALA A 258 2.03 9.96 16.30
CA ALA A 258 0.78 10.32 16.98
C ALA A 258 0.51 11.84 16.99
N GLU A 259 1.54 12.67 16.83
CA GLU A 259 1.40 14.13 16.74
C GLU A 259 1.22 14.62 15.29
N SER A 260 1.13 13.70 14.32
CA SER A 260 0.98 14.07 12.91
C SER A 260 -0.41 14.62 12.59
N LYS A 261 -0.44 15.69 11.78
CA LYS A 261 -1.67 16.37 11.39
C LYS A 261 -2.64 15.51 10.56
N TYR A 262 -2.13 14.57 9.76
CA TYR A 262 -2.91 13.89 8.72
C TYR A 262 -3.25 12.43 9.05
N LEU A 263 -3.38 12.09 10.34
CA LEU A 263 -3.68 10.71 10.77
C LEU A 263 -5.09 10.28 10.33
N ASP A 264 -6.07 11.17 10.44
CA ASP A 264 -7.48 10.87 10.15
C ASP A 264 -7.84 11.04 8.66
N ASP A 265 -6.95 11.61 7.85
CA ASP A 265 -7.20 11.97 6.44
C ASP A 265 -6.02 11.65 5.49
N ASP A 266 -5.21 10.63 5.80
CA ASP A 266 -4.11 10.16 4.93
C ASP A 266 -4.56 9.98 3.46
N SER A 267 -3.84 10.60 2.53
CA SER A 267 -4.20 10.61 1.10
C SER A 267 -4.22 9.22 0.46
N VAL A 268 -3.61 8.23 1.10
CA VAL A 268 -3.55 6.83 0.63
C VAL A 268 -4.13 5.81 1.62
N PHE A 269 -4.79 6.27 2.69
CA PHE A 269 -5.51 5.41 3.64
C PHE A 269 -4.66 4.29 4.28
N ALA A 270 -3.39 4.55 4.62
CA ALA A 270 -2.49 3.54 5.16
C ALA A 270 -2.48 3.47 6.69
N VAL A 271 -3.05 4.46 7.37
CA VAL A 271 -3.03 4.56 8.84
C VAL A 271 -3.86 3.45 9.47
N LYS A 272 -3.28 2.80 10.47
CA LYS A 272 -3.95 1.86 11.38
C LYS A 272 -3.62 2.26 12.81
N ASP A 273 -4.61 2.24 13.70
CA ASP A 273 -4.43 2.66 15.10
C ASP A 273 -3.25 1.96 15.80
N SER A 274 -3.05 0.67 15.53
CA SER A 274 -1.95 -0.13 16.10
C SER A 274 -0.56 0.26 15.60
N LEU A 275 -0.48 1.07 14.54
CA LEU A 275 0.76 1.56 13.93
C LEU A 275 1.02 3.03 14.27
N VAL A 276 0.14 3.68 15.04
CA VAL A 276 0.35 5.02 15.56
C VAL A 276 1.24 4.94 16.80
N VAL A 277 2.36 5.65 16.77
CA VAL A 277 3.42 5.60 17.78
C VAL A 277 3.71 6.99 18.32
N LYS A 278 4.21 7.06 19.55
CA LYS A 278 4.59 8.33 20.18
C LYS A 278 6.11 8.43 20.33
N PHE A 279 6.69 9.47 19.74
CA PHE A 279 8.08 9.85 20.00
C PHE A 279 8.16 10.57 21.34
N GLU A 280 9.08 10.14 22.20
CA GLU A 280 9.29 10.72 23.53
C GLU A 280 10.61 11.49 23.59
N PRO A 281 10.74 12.54 24.43
CA PRO A 281 12.01 13.26 24.56
C PRO A 281 13.11 12.36 25.14
N ARG A 282 14.25 12.28 24.45
CA ARG A 282 15.42 11.53 24.88
C ARG A 282 16.36 12.43 25.69
N LYS A 283 16.86 11.93 26.82
CA LYS A 283 17.77 12.67 27.70
C LYS A 283 19.14 12.00 27.78
N GLY A 284 20.20 12.80 27.76
CA GLY A 284 21.57 12.31 27.96
C GLY A 284 22.24 11.73 26.70
N ASP A 285 21.59 11.86 25.54
CA ASP A 285 22.17 11.52 24.24
C ASP A 285 22.37 12.82 23.44
N SER A 286 23.62 13.15 23.11
CA SER A 286 23.92 14.38 22.36
C SER A 286 23.58 14.28 20.88
N GLN A 287 23.25 13.09 20.37
CA GLN A 287 22.93 12.87 18.96
C GLN A 287 21.43 12.92 18.66
N ALA A 288 20.57 12.70 19.66
CA ALA A 288 19.13 12.62 19.45
C ALA A 288 18.35 13.32 20.58
N GLU A 289 17.37 14.10 20.16
CA GLU A 289 16.43 14.81 21.05
C GLU A 289 15.21 13.95 21.37
N TRP A 290 14.94 12.95 20.52
CA TRP A 290 13.77 12.09 20.60
C TRP A 290 14.17 10.62 20.65
N GLU A 291 13.28 9.79 21.19
CA GLU A 291 13.38 8.34 21.12
C GLU A 291 12.03 7.70 20.80
N LEU A 292 12.11 6.51 20.22
CA LEU A 292 10.96 5.66 19.98
C LEU A 292 11.37 4.21 20.24
N GLN A 293 10.63 3.55 21.13
CA GLN A 293 10.62 2.09 21.20
C GLN A 293 9.53 1.55 20.27
N TYR A 294 9.89 0.64 19.36
CA TYR A 294 8.94 -0.05 18.50
C TYR A 294 9.29 -1.54 18.39
N ASP A 295 8.42 -2.40 18.91
CA ASP A 295 8.64 -3.86 18.87
C ASP A 295 7.88 -4.47 17.68
N VAL A 296 8.52 -5.44 17.01
CA VAL A 296 7.97 -6.14 15.84
C VAL A 296 7.77 -7.61 16.15
N ALA A 297 6.58 -8.13 15.89
CA ALA A 297 6.24 -9.53 16.02
C ALA A 297 6.01 -10.16 14.64
N LEU A 298 6.82 -11.16 14.28
CA LEU A 298 6.73 -11.89 13.01
C LEU A 298 5.96 -13.21 13.17
N ALA A 299 4.98 -13.43 12.29
CA ALA A 299 4.32 -14.72 12.14
C ALA A 299 5.26 -15.72 11.44
N ARG A 300 5.12 -17.02 11.73
CA ARG A 300 5.92 -18.06 11.05
C ARG A 300 5.36 -18.42 9.68
N ASP A 301 6.20 -19.05 8.86
CA ASP A 301 5.85 -19.52 7.51
C ASP A 301 5.00 -20.81 7.49
N ASP A 302 4.79 -21.47 8.63
CA ASP A 302 4.04 -22.72 8.75
C ASP A 302 2.51 -22.51 8.81
N GLU A 303 1.87 -22.47 7.64
CA GLU A 303 0.67 -23.26 7.30
C GLU A 303 0.19 -22.87 5.88
N LYS A 304 -0.29 -23.88 5.13
CA LYS A 304 -0.68 -23.79 3.71
C LYS A 304 -1.43 -22.50 3.36
N GLY A 305 -0.83 -21.69 2.50
CA GLY A 305 -1.55 -20.74 1.65
C GLY A 305 -1.09 -19.30 1.80
N LEU A 306 -0.23 -18.89 0.88
CA LEU A 306 -0.09 -17.57 0.22
C LEU A 306 1.39 -17.35 -0.05
N GLY A 307 1.82 -17.77 -1.24
CA GLY A 307 3.11 -17.37 -1.76
C GLY A 307 3.08 -15.88 -2.09
N SER A 308 4.06 -15.15 -1.57
CA SER A 308 4.67 -14.04 -2.28
C SER A 308 6.11 -13.90 -1.82
N THR A 309 6.95 -14.84 -2.25
CA THR A 309 8.32 -14.46 -2.60
C THR A 309 8.20 -13.37 -3.66
N PRO A 310 8.86 -12.21 -3.55
CA PRO A 310 8.95 -11.29 -4.67
C PRO A 310 9.59 -12.08 -5.82
N SER A 311 8.86 -12.29 -6.91
CA SER A 311 9.45 -12.93 -8.08
C SER A 311 10.52 -11.99 -8.61
N THR A 312 11.77 -12.39 -8.49
CA THR A 312 12.88 -11.85 -9.28
C THR A 312 12.70 -12.31 -10.72
N SER A 313 11.70 -11.75 -11.41
CA SER A 313 11.59 -11.85 -12.85
C SER A 313 11.63 -10.44 -13.43
N SER A 314 12.85 -9.99 -13.70
CA SER A 314 13.14 -9.06 -14.77
C SER A 314 12.68 -9.68 -16.09
N GLY A 315 11.39 -9.56 -16.39
CA GLY A 315 10.79 -9.90 -17.67
C GLY A 315 10.34 -8.61 -18.30
N ALA A 316 11.22 -8.00 -19.09
CA ALA A 316 10.86 -6.91 -19.98
C ALA A 316 9.67 -7.35 -20.85
N ILE A 317 8.54 -6.67 -20.68
CA ILE A 317 7.44 -6.73 -21.65
C ILE A 317 7.78 -5.68 -22.69
N ALA A 318 8.29 -6.13 -23.83
CA ALA A 318 8.30 -5.41 -25.08
C ALA A 318 6.94 -5.56 -25.78
#